data_AF-A0AB36JGZ5-F1
#
_entry.id   AF-A0AB36JGZ5-F1
#
_cell.length_a   1.000
_cell.length_b   1.000
_cell.length_c   1.000
_cell.angle_alpha   90.00
_cell.angle_beta   90.00
_cell.angle_gamma   90.00
#
_symmetry.space_group_name_H-M   'P 1'
#
loop_
_entity.id
_entity.type
_entity.pdbx_description
1 polymer ?
#
loop_
_entity_poly.entity_id
_entity_poly.type
_entity_poly.pdbx_seq_one_letter_code
_entity_poly.pdbx_strand_id
1 'polypeptide(L)'
;MHTILQEPTGQTYKTLVQVAMEVCDEFILVKRDQMELEPEGFKLLEQLQPFLKKVIKDDYWPGTRLMGHYADVYFFHCSPEAVNILLSCSTSLYSWVQTRLPDDLCFLKQGQPWLINTAHERESNLITDVDEELNRLEECGLLFRDLSEFYNAD
;
A
#
# COMPACT_ATOMS: atom_id res chain seq x y z
N MET A 1 -12.15 -8.34 7.36
CA MET A 1 -11.08 -8.31 6.31
C MET A 1 -11.76 -8.37 4.97
N HIS A 2 -11.42 -7.45 4.07
CA HIS A 2 -12.08 -7.32 2.78
C HIS A 2 -11.07 -7.50 1.65
N THR A 3 -11.29 -8.45 0.74
CA THR A 3 -10.42 -8.63 -0.44
C THR A 3 -10.89 -7.72 -1.57
N ILE A 4 -9.97 -6.95 -2.14
CA ILE A 4 -10.22 -6.11 -3.32
C ILE A 4 -10.37 -7.02 -4.55
N LEU A 5 -11.51 -6.94 -5.22
CA LEU A 5 -11.90 -7.85 -6.30
C LEU A 5 -11.38 -7.42 -7.68
N GLN A 6 -11.06 -6.13 -7.83
CA GLN A 6 -10.54 -5.56 -9.06
C GLN A 6 -9.47 -4.51 -8.76
N GLU A 7 -8.48 -4.40 -9.64
CA GLU A 7 -7.42 -3.39 -9.50
C GLU A 7 -8.04 -1.98 -9.40
N PRO A 8 -7.80 -1.25 -8.30
CA PRO A 8 -8.18 0.14 -8.20
C PRO A 8 -7.32 0.96 -9.16
N THR A 9 -7.96 1.68 -10.07
CA THR A 9 -7.30 2.55 -11.06
C THR A 9 -7.95 3.94 -11.08
N GLY A 10 -7.25 4.92 -11.65
CA GLY A 10 -7.78 6.26 -11.90
C GLY A 10 -8.36 6.91 -10.64
N GLN A 11 -9.63 7.30 -10.71
CA GLN A 11 -10.31 7.98 -9.61
C GLN A 11 -10.53 7.08 -8.39
N THR A 12 -10.81 5.79 -8.59
CA THR A 12 -10.97 4.82 -7.49
C THR A 12 -9.66 4.63 -6.74
N TYR A 13 -8.54 4.48 -7.46
CA TYR A 13 -7.20 4.46 -6.86
C TYR A 13 -6.90 5.74 -6.08
N LYS A 14 -7.18 6.90 -6.68
CA LYS A 14 -6.96 8.19 -6.05
C LYS A 14 -7.71 8.30 -4.73
N THR A 15 -8.99 7.96 -4.71
CA THR A 15 -9.81 8.00 -3.49
C THR A 15 -9.32 6.99 -2.45
N LEU A 16 -8.96 5.76 -2.85
CA LEU A 16 -8.38 4.76 -1.94
C LEU A 16 -7.15 5.30 -1.21
N VAL A 17 -6.18 5.87 -1.94
CA VAL A 17 -4.96 6.41 -1.36
C VAL A 17 -5.24 7.63 -0.48
N GLN A 18 -6.21 8.48 -0.84
CA GLN A 18 -6.62 9.62 -0.02
C GLN A 18 -7.27 9.18 1.30
N VAL A 19 -8.21 8.24 1.26
CA VAL A 19 -8.82 7.65 2.45
C VAL A 19 -7.75 7.03 3.34
N ALA A 20 -6.85 6.23 2.76
CA ALA A 20 -5.76 5.61 3.49
C ALA A 20 -4.89 6.66 4.21
N MET A 21 -4.52 7.75 3.52
CA MET A 21 -3.73 8.84 4.09
C MET A 21 -4.42 9.63 5.20
N GLU A 22 -5.75 9.67 5.22
CA GLU A 22 -6.52 10.33 6.27
C GLU A 22 -6.66 9.47 7.53
N VAL A 23 -6.77 8.14 7.37
CA VAL A 23 -7.10 7.24 8.49
C VAL A 23 -5.90 6.48 9.05
N CYS A 24 -4.81 6.41 8.30
CA CYS A 24 -3.57 5.72 8.68
C CYS A 24 -2.51 6.69 9.21
N ASP A 25 -1.60 6.17 10.00
CA ASP A 25 -0.47 6.94 10.54
C ASP A 25 0.77 6.84 9.63
N GLU A 26 0.91 5.70 8.93
CA GLU A 26 2.09 5.35 8.15
C GLU A 26 1.73 4.67 6.82
N PHE A 27 2.62 4.78 5.85
CA PHE A 27 2.63 3.95 4.65
C PHE A 27 4.00 3.32 4.43
N ILE A 28 4.01 2.20 3.72
CA ILE A 28 5.19 1.39 3.43
C ILE A 28 5.47 1.42 1.93
N LEU A 29 6.76 1.46 1.58
CA LEU A 29 7.29 1.14 0.25
C LEU A 29 8.49 0.21 0.42
N VAL A 30 8.70 -0.70 -0.52
CA VAL A 30 9.74 -1.73 -0.41
C VAL A 30 10.73 -1.66 -1.56
N LYS A 31 12.03 -1.72 -1.26
CA LYS A 31 13.08 -1.91 -2.26
C LYS A 31 13.77 -3.25 -2.03
N ARG A 32 13.56 -4.20 -2.94
CA ARG A 32 14.19 -5.52 -2.88
C ARG A 32 15.65 -5.45 -3.31
N ASP A 33 16.51 -6.26 -2.68
CA ASP A 33 17.94 -6.33 -3.01
C ASP A 33 18.24 -7.03 -4.33
N GLN A 34 17.33 -7.89 -4.78
CA GLN A 34 17.53 -8.76 -5.94
C GLN A 34 17.42 -8.02 -7.27
N MET A 35 16.89 -6.80 -7.26
CA MET A 35 16.61 -6.01 -8.46
C MET A 35 17.09 -4.58 -8.22
N GLU A 36 17.53 -3.90 -9.27
CA GLU A 36 17.82 -2.48 -9.18
C GLU A 36 16.53 -1.66 -9.28
N LEU A 37 16.47 -0.56 -8.54
CA LEU A 37 15.39 0.41 -8.68
C LEU A 37 15.76 1.38 -9.81
N GLU A 38 14.81 1.72 -10.66
CA GLU A 38 15.04 2.69 -11.73
C GLU A 38 15.16 4.12 -11.18
N PRO A 39 15.75 5.05 -11.95
CA PRO A 39 15.90 6.44 -11.51
C PRO A 39 14.58 7.10 -11.08
N GLU A 40 13.45 6.70 -11.68
CA GLU A 40 12.12 7.18 -11.29
C GLU A 40 11.77 6.78 -9.84
N GLY A 41 11.97 5.51 -9.47
CA GLY A 41 11.76 5.04 -8.11
C GLY A 41 12.71 5.67 -7.10
N PHE A 42 13.98 5.87 -7.45
CA PHE A 42 14.93 6.58 -6.58
C PHE A 42 14.51 8.04 -6.34
N LYS A 43 14.08 8.74 -7.40
CA LYS A 43 13.56 10.11 -7.30
C LYS A 43 12.33 10.18 -6.40
N LEU A 44 11.43 9.22 -6.50
CA LEU A 44 10.29 9.12 -5.59
C LEU A 44 10.75 8.97 -4.12
N LEU A 45 11.67 8.05 -3.83
CA LEU A 45 12.20 7.86 -2.48
C LEU A 45 12.91 9.12 -1.95
N GLU A 46 13.61 9.88 -2.80
CA GLU A 46 14.17 11.19 -2.46
C GLU A 46 13.09 12.23 -2.12
N GLN A 47 12.04 12.32 -2.94
CA GLN A 47 10.93 13.25 -2.69
C GLN A 47 10.20 12.93 -1.38
N LEU A 48 10.16 11.65 -0.99
CA LEU A 48 9.53 11.20 0.24
C LEU A 48 10.44 11.29 1.48
N GLN A 49 11.74 11.59 1.34
CA GLN A 49 12.67 11.70 2.47
C GLN A 49 12.18 12.58 3.64
N PRO A 50 11.53 13.74 3.41
CA PRO A 50 11.03 14.57 4.51
C PRO A 50 9.98 13.88 5.39
N PHE A 51 9.32 12.83 4.89
CA PHE A 51 8.29 12.07 5.60
C PHE A 51 8.81 10.74 6.12
N LEU A 52 10.09 10.42 5.90
CA LEU A 52 10.68 9.15 6.30
C LEU A 52 10.71 9.03 7.83
N LYS A 53 10.09 7.97 8.34
CA LYS A 53 10.12 7.60 9.75
C LYS A 53 11.31 6.71 10.06
N LYS A 54 11.49 5.65 9.28
CA LYS A 54 12.58 4.67 9.43
C LYS A 54 12.70 3.79 8.19
N VAL A 55 13.86 3.14 8.05
CA VAL A 55 14.09 2.05 7.10
C VAL A 55 14.55 0.84 7.90
N ILE A 56 13.99 -0.32 7.61
CA ILE A 56 14.37 -1.60 8.23
C ILE A 56 14.82 -2.55 7.14
N LYS A 57 15.93 -3.25 7.39
CA LYS A 57 16.32 -4.40 6.58
C LYS A 57 15.54 -5.62 7.04
N ASP A 58 14.63 -6.14 6.22
CA ASP A 58 13.75 -7.24 6.61
C ASP A 58 13.47 -8.19 5.44
N ASP A 59 13.07 -9.42 5.76
CA ASP A 59 12.56 -10.39 4.78
C ASP A 59 11.03 -10.41 4.73
N TYR A 60 10.38 -9.57 5.53
CA TYR A 60 8.93 -9.55 5.71
C TYR A 60 8.35 -8.12 5.71
N TRP A 61 7.18 -7.98 5.09
CA TRP A 61 6.28 -6.83 5.20
C TRP A 61 4.84 -7.31 4.98
N PRO A 62 3.80 -6.47 5.20
CA PRO A 62 2.42 -6.91 5.03
C PRO A 62 2.18 -7.50 3.64
N GLY A 63 1.75 -8.76 3.59
CA GLY A 63 1.44 -9.48 2.34
C GLY A 63 2.58 -10.31 1.76
N THR A 64 3.85 -10.05 2.13
CA THR A 64 4.99 -10.69 1.47
C THR A 64 6.05 -11.16 2.47
N ARG A 65 6.56 -12.38 2.27
CA ARG A 65 7.77 -12.89 2.92
C ARG A 65 8.75 -13.44 1.89
N LEU A 66 9.95 -12.89 1.85
CA LEU A 66 11.03 -13.37 1.00
C LEU A 66 11.65 -14.65 1.57
N MET A 67 12.04 -15.55 0.68
CA MET A 67 12.74 -16.78 1.03
C MET A 67 14.23 -16.63 0.73
N GLY A 68 15.05 -16.39 1.76
CA GLY A 68 16.52 -16.32 1.63
C GLY A 68 17.08 -14.99 1.12
N HIS A 69 16.26 -13.93 1.12
CA HIS A 69 16.64 -12.59 0.67
C HIS A 69 16.05 -11.53 1.59
N TYR A 70 16.57 -10.30 1.48
CA TYR A 70 16.11 -9.15 2.26
C TYR A 70 15.69 -8.00 1.33
N ALA A 71 14.96 -7.06 1.89
CA ALA A 71 14.58 -5.81 1.29
C ALA A 71 14.78 -4.66 2.29
N ASP A 72 14.94 -3.45 1.77
CA ASP A 72 14.80 -2.24 2.56
C ASP A 72 13.30 -1.89 2.60
N VAL A 73 12.70 -2.00 3.78
CA VAL A 73 11.30 -1.65 4.04
C VAL A 73 11.26 -0.23 4.60
N TYR A 74 10.75 0.70 3.80
CA TYR A 74 10.66 2.12 4.15
C TYR A 74 9.32 2.41 4.80
N PHE A 75 9.34 3.03 5.97
CA PHE A 75 8.16 3.49 6.67
C PHE A 75 8.13 5.02 6.61
N PHE A 76 7.04 5.58 6.11
CA PHE A 76 6.83 7.02 6.00
C PHE A 76 5.60 7.43 6.80
N HIS A 77 5.59 8.66 7.30
CA HIS A 77 4.41 9.26 7.90
C HIS A 77 3.37 9.62 6.83
N CYS A 78 2.10 9.33 7.09
CA CYS A 78 0.99 9.84 6.27
C CYS A 78 0.89 11.37 6.42
N SER A 79 0.76 12.08 5.30
CA SER A 79 0.57 13.54 5.28
C SER A 79 -0.09 14.01 3.98
N PRO A 80 -0.75 15.18 3.98
CA PRO A 80 -1.29 15.82 2.78
C PRO A 80 -0.24 16.07 1.68
N GLU A 81 1.02 16.30 2.05
CA GLU A 81 2.10 16.50 1.10
C GLU A 81 2.58 15.17 0.49
N ALA A 82 2.70 14.12 1.29
CA ALA A 82 3.11 12.79 0.83
C ALA A 82 2.10 12.18 -0.14
N VAL A 83 0.79 12.35 0.11
CA VAL A 83 -0.26 11.85 -0.80
C VAL A 83 -0.16 12.44 -2.20
N ASN A 84 0.16 13.73 -2.32
CA ASN A 84 0.33 14.37 -3.62
C ASN A 84 1.51 13.79 -4.40
N ILE A 85 2.59 13.42 -3.71
CA ILE A 85 3.75 12.77 -4.32
C ILE A 85 3.34 11.38 -4.84
N LEU A 86 2.73 10.53 -4.00
CA LEU A 86 2.30 9.18 -4.40
C LEU A 86 1.35 9.21 -5.61
N LEU A 87 0.36 10.10 -5.58
CA LEU A 87 -0.63 10.25 -6.65
C LEU A 87 -0.05 10.83 -7.95
N SER A 88 1.13 11.47 -7.89
CA SER A 88 1.83 11.95 -9.09
C SER A 88 2.63 10.86 -9.80
N CYS A 89 3.00 9.79 -9.08
CA CYS A 89 3.84 8.70 -9.60
C CYS A 89 3.04 7.55 -10.21
N SER A 90 1.78 7.40 -9.80
CA SER A 90 0.95 6.28 -10.22
C SER A 90 -0.52 6.65 -10.28
N THR A 91 -1.26 5.97 -11.15
CA THR A 91 -2.72 5.99 -11.22
C THR A 91 -3.34 4.61 -10.95
N SER A 92 -2.57 3.65 -10.45
CA SER A 92 -3.03 2.28 -10.20
C SER A 92 -2.34 1.59 -9.02
N LEU A 93 -3.11 0.85 -8.21
CA LEU A 93 -2.58 0.15 -7.04
C LEU A 93 -1.56 -0.95 -7.40
N TYR A 94 -1.75 -1.68 -8.50
CA TYR A 94 -0.84 -2.78 -8.86
C TYR A 94 0.32 -2.35 -9.75
N SER A 95 0.52 -1.04 -9.92
CA SER A 95 1.71 -0.50 -10.59
C SER A 95 2.90 -0.26 -9.66
N TRP A 96 2.70 -0.41 -8.34
CA TRP A 96 3.73 -0.34 -7.31
C TRP A 96 4.61 -1.59 -7.35
N VAL A 97 5.37 -1.73 -8.43
CA VAL A 97 6.19 -2.89 -8.75
C VAL A 97 7.58 -2.44 -9.20
N GLN A 98 8.60 -3.02 -8.56
CA GLN A 98 10.01 -2.85 -8.91
C GLN A 98 10.28 -3.59 -10.24
N THR A 99 10.97 -3.00 -11.21
CA THR A 99 12.04 -1.99 -11.11
C THR A 99 11.63 -0.52 -11.22
N ARG A 100 10.43 -0.19 -11.73
CA ARG A 100 10.05 1.21 -12.00
C ARG A 100 9.76 2.00 -10.72
N LEU A 101 8.88 1.47 -9.86
CA LEU A 101 8.52 2.03 -8.56
C LEU A 101 8.95 1.06 -7.45
N PRO A 102 9.08 1.50 -6.19
CA PRO A 102 9.19 0.57 -5.08
C PRO A 102 8.00 -0.41 -5.03
N ASP A 103 8.25 -1.62 -4.56
CA ASP A 103 7.22 -2.64 -4.39
C ASP A 103 6.21 -2.25 -3.30
N ASP A 104 4.98 -2.71 -3.50
CA ASP A 104 3.96 -2.97 -2.46
C ASP A 104 3.61 -1.74 -1.59
N LEU A 105 2.96 -0.73 -2.18
CA LEU A 105 2.37 0.39 -1.42
C LEU A 105 1.30 -0.12 -0.44
N CYS A 106 1.66 -0.20 0.84
CA CYS A 106 0.80 -0.61 1.94
C CYS A 106 0.56 0.54 2.92
N PHE A 107 -0.50 0.48 3.72
CA PHE A 107 -0.81 1.49 4.75
C PHE A 107 -1.02 0.84 6.11
N LEU A 108 -0.60 1.54 7.17
CA LEU A 108 -0.72 1.09 8.56
C LEU A 108 -1.48 2.11 9.42
N LYS A 109 -2.46 1.61 10.18
CA LYS A 109 -3.17 2.35 11.22
C LYS A 109 -2.74 1.83 12.58
N GLN A 110 -2.14 2.68 13.41
CA GLN A 110 -1.59 2.36 14.72
C GLN A 110 -0.60 1.17 14.68
N GLY A 111 0.21 1.12 13.62
CA GLY A 111 1.19 0.06 13.38
C GLY A 111 0.61 -1.28 12.92
N GLN A 112 -0.70 -1.39 12.73
CA GLN A 112 -1.36 -2.56 12.15
C GLN A 112 -1.68 -2.32 10.67
N PRO A 113 -1.60 -3.33 9.80
CA PRO A 113 -2.00 -3.19 8.40
C PRO A 113 -3.44 -2.70 8.27
N TRP A 114 -3.66 -1.73 7.39
CA TRP A 114 -4.98 -1.24 6.97
C TRP A 114 -5.21 -1.53 5.49
N LEU A 115 -4.21 -1.29 4.64
CA LEU A 115 -4.16 -1.76 3.26
C LEU A 115 -2.92 -2.65 3.10
N ILE A 116 -3.16 -3.90 2.73
CA ILE A 116 -2.13 -4.86 2.30
C ILE A 116 -2.20 -4.92 0.77
N ASN A 117 -1.08 -4.68 0.10
CA ASN A 117 -0.99 -4.74 -1.36
C ASN A 117 0.25 -5.55 -1.74
N THR A 118 0.02 -6.72 -2.35
CA THR A 118 1.07 -7.50 -2.99
C THR A 118 0.94 -7.26 -4.50
N ALA A 119 1.51 -6.15 -4.97
CA ALA A 119 1.19 -5.56 -6.28
C ALA A 119 1.57 -6.50 -7.44
N HIS A 120 2.71 -7.18 -7.32
CA HIS A 120 3.20 -8.13 -8.32
C HIS A 120 2.34 -9.40 -8.42
N GLU A 121 1.59 -9.74 -7.36
CA GLU A 121 0.59 -10.81 -7.36
C GLU A 121 -0.82 -10.32 -7.73
N ARG A 122 -1.01 -8.99 -7.83
CA ARG A 122 -2.30 -8.33 -8.08
C ARG A 122 -3.35 -8.66 -7.03
N GLU A 123 -2.90 -8.81 -5.78
CA GLU A 123 -3.75 -9.10 -4.63
C GLU A 123 -3.70 -7.96 -3.62
N SER A 124 -4.85 -7.63 -3.05
CA SER A 124 -4.93 -6.61 -2.00
C SER A 124 -6.08 -6.86 -1.04
N ASN A 125 -5.86 -6.49 0.21
CA ASN A 125 -6.83 -6.63 1.29
C ASN A 125 -6.92 -5.35 2.11
N LEU A 126 -8.15 -4.98 2.49
CA LEU A 126 -8.44 -3.95 3.48
C LEU A 126 -8.72 -4.60 4.83
N ILE A 127 -8.07 -4.09 5.87
CA ILE A 127 -8.20 -4.53 7.25
C ILE A 127 -8.84 -3.38 8.03
N THR A 128 -10.15 -3.25 7.88
CA THR A 128 -10.98 -2.32 8.63
C THR A 128 -12.40 -2.86 8.69
N ASP A 129 -13.05 -2.61 9.83
CA ASP A 129 -14.47 -2.90 10.06
C ASP A 129 -15.23 -1.58 10.34
N VAL A 130 -14.65 -0.43 9.95
CA VAL A 130 -15.25 0.89 10.13
C VAL A 130 -16.15 1.20 8.93
N ASP A 131 -17.46 1.13 9.13
CA ASP A 131 -18.47 1.34 8.08
C ASP A 131 -18.26 2.65 7.29
N GLU A 132 -17.91 3.74 7.96
CA GLU A 132 -17.66 5.02 7.28
C GLU A 132 -16.50 4.93 6.28
N GLU A 133 -15.42 4.22 6.62
CA GLU A 133 -14.28 4.01 5.72
C GLU A 133 -14.69 3.14 4.52
N LEU A 134 -15.43 2.04 4.78
CA LEU A 134 -15.90 1.11 3.75
C LEU A 134 -16.89 1.77 2.78
N ASN A 135 -17.85 2.54 3.29
CA ASN A 135 -18.84 3.25 2.49
C ASN A 135 -18.17 4.25 1.55
N ARG A 136 -17.19 5.03 2.04
CA ARG A 136 -16.44 5.98 1.19
C ARG A 136 -15.69 5.28 0.05
N LEU A 137 -15.16 4.08 0.31
CA LEU A 137 -14.46 3.29 -0.69
C LEU A 137 -15.42 2.66 -1.70
N GLU A 138 -16.55 2.12 -1.25
CA GLU A 138 -17.57 1.57 -2.14
C GLU A 138 -18.20 2.65 -3.04
N GLU A 139 -18.51 3.83 -2.48
CA GLU A 139 -19.05 4.99 -3.22
C GLU A 139 -18.10 5.48 -4.32
N CYS A 140 -16.78 5.28 -4.17
CA CYS A 140 -15.80 5.62 -5.21
C CYS A 140 -15.54 4.49 -6.23
N GLY A 141 -16.33 3.42 -6.17
CA GLY A 141 -16.28 2.29 -7.10
C GLY A 141 -15.26 1.22 -6.74
N LEU A 142 -14.73 1.21 -5.50
CA LEU A 142 -13.88 0.12 -5.05
C LEU A 142 -14.75 -1.13 -4.83
N LEU A 143 -14.45 -2.20 -5.57
CA LEU A 143 -15.11 -3.48 -5.38
C LEU A 143 -14.28 -4.33 -4.43
N PHE A 144 -14.86 -4.69 -3.30
CA PHE A 144 -14.28 -5.62 -2.35
C PHE A 144 -15.34 -6.58 -1.82
N ARG A 145 -14.89 -7.67 -1.23
CA ARG A 145 -15.75 -8.67 -0.59
C ARG A 145 -15.29 -8.89 0.84
N ASP A 146 -16.20 -8.81 1.78
CA ASP A 146 -15.92 -9.19 3.16
C ASP A 146 -15.68 -10.70 3.23
N LEU A 147 -14.58 -11.08 3.90
CA LEU A 147 -14.23 -12.47 4.16
C LEU A 147 -14.47 -12.87 5.61
N SER A 148 -15.00 -11.99 6.46
CA SER A 148 -15.38 -12.30 7.84
C SER A 148 -16.40 -13.45 7.91
N GLU A 149 -17.26 -13.59 6.88
CA GLU A 149 -18.25 -14.66 6.79
C GLU A 149 -17.65 -16.05 6.57
N PHE A 150 -16.42 -16.15 6.05
CA PHE A 150 -15.76 -17.45 5.78
C PHE A 150 -14.96 -18.00 6.96
N TYR A 151 -14.71 -17.19 7.99
CA TYR A 151 -13.99 -17.60 9.20
C TYR A 151 -14.92 -17.90 10.39
N ASN A 152 -16.24 -17.77 10.20
CA ASN A 152 -17.25 -18.14 11.21
C ASN A 152 -17.90 -19.51 10.93
N ALA A 153 -17.34 -20.29 10.00
CA ALA A 153 -17.70 -21.68 9.77
C ALA A 153 -16.56 -22.59 10.21
N ASP A 154 -16.44 -22.81 11.53
CA ASP A 154 -16.07 -24.05 12.24
C ASP A 154 -15.72 -23.78 13.71
#